data_AF-A0A9E1KBA0-F1
#
_entry.id   AF-A0A9E1KBA0-F1
#
_cell.length_a   1.000
_cell.length_b   1.000
_cell.length_c   1.000
_cell.angle_alpha   90.00
_cell.angle_beta   90.00
_cell.angle_gamma   90.00
#
_symmetry.space_group_name_H-M   'P 1'
#
loop_
_entity.id
_entity.type
_entity.pdbx_description
1 polymer ?
#
loop_
_entity_poly.entity_id
_entity_poly.type
_entity_poly.pdbx_seq_one_letter_code
_entity_poly.pdbx_strand_id
1 'polypeptide(L)'
;MNQNTNPSFNLSCGLLHLPSPPESYKAIDWYTSPIAGLPFLLRNIISLQRSGLHELIIYIETSQEEIDALALAIKEDTRVIAKTQWASDPKQLKESLRNRKNKVLIFNGSTLYDKKMICSISKVFIQQESTTSTTL
;
A
#
# COMPACT_ATOMS: atom_id res chain seq x y z
N MET A 1 27.11 24.05 17.61
CA MET A 1 26.69 23.11 16.55
C MET A 1 25.30 22.62 16.90
N ASN A 2 24.26 23.24 16.31
CA ASN A 2 22.87 22.82 16.54
C ASN A 2 22.59 21.59 15.69
N GLN A 3 22.47 20.43 16.35
CA GLN A 3 21.96 19.22 15.75
C GLN A 3 20.48 19.45 15.44
N ASN A 4 20.20 19.78 14.18
CA ASN A 4 18.86 19.89 13.65
C ASN A 4 18.31 18.46 13.48
N THR A 5 17.93 17.81 14.58
CA THR A 5 17.22 16.52 14.57
C THR A 5 15.80 16.76 14.11
N ASN A 6 15.64 16.97 12.80
CA ASN A 6 14.35 16.82 12.15
C ASN A 6 13.95 15.35 12.35
N PRO A 7 12.84 15.02 13.03
CA PRO A 7 12.41 13.64 13.14
C PRO A 7 12.23 13.11 11.73
N SER A 8 13.05 12.14 11.34
CA SER A 8 12.90 11.46 10.05
C SER A 8 11.56 10.73 10.08
N PHE A 9 10.52 11.37 9.54
CA PHE A 9 9.24 10.74 9.30
C PHE A 9 9.42 9.70 8.20
N ASN A 10 9.82 8.49 8.59
CA ASN A 10 9.86 7.33 7.72
C ASN A 10 8.43 6.80 7.53
N LEU A 11 7.67 7.40 6.62
CA LEU A 11 6.50 6.76 6.02
C LEU A 11 6.99 5.63 5.11
N SER A 12 7.24 4.47 5.72
CA SER A 12 7.68 3.27 5.00
C SER A 12 6.54 2.30 4.69
N CYS A 13 5.35 2.49 5.28
CA CYS A 13 4.23 1.56 5.18
C CYS A 13 3.01 2.15 4.46
N GLY A 14 2.50 1.41 3.47
CA GLY A 14 1.19 1.64 2.85
C GLY A 14 0.20 0.53 3.17
N LEU A 15 -1.08 0.85 3.24
CA LEU A 15 -2.20 -0.08 3.21
C LEU A 15 -2.89 0.04 1.85
N LEU A 16 -2.89 -1.01 1.05
CA LEU A 16 -3.63 -1.11 -0.19
C LEU A 16 -4.89 -1.95 0.07
N HIS A 17 -6.04 -1.28 0.20
CA HIS A 17 -7.34 -1.96 0.33
C HIS A 17 -7.86 -2.33 -1.06
N LEU A 18 -8.12 -3.61 -1.29
CA LEU A 18 -8.74 -4.14 -2.49
C LEU A 18 -10.24 -4.27 -2.25
N PRO A 19 -11.07 -3.28 -2.64
CA PRO A 19 -12.52 -3.40 -2.52
C PRO A 19 -13.06 -4.56 -3.40
N SER A 20 -14.27 -5.02 -3.11
CA SER A 20 -14.93 -5.99 -3.98
C SER A 20 -15.00 -5.45 -5.42
N PRO A 21 -14.61 -6.25 -6.42
CA PRO A 21 -14.74 -5.87 -7.82
C PRO A 21 -16.22 -5.74 -8.23
N PRO A 22 -16.53 -5.17 -9.41
CA PRO A 22 -17.89 -5.18 -9.94
C PRO A 22 -18.44 -6.62 -10.02
N GLU A 23 -19.75 -6.79 -9.82
CA GLU A 23 -20.41 -8.12 -9.66
C GLU A 23 -20.10 -9.15 -10.76
N SER A 24 -19.74 -8.69 -11.95
CA SER A 24 -19.39 -9.53 -13.09
C SER A 24 -17.97 -10.12 -13.04
N TYR A 25 -17.14 -9.75 -12.05
CA TYR A 25 -15.74 -10.14 -11.97
C TYR A 25 -15.41 -10.82 -10.65
N LYS A 26 -14.57 -11.85 -10.70
CA LYS A 26 -13.87 -12.36 -9.50
C LYS A 26 -12.72 -11.43 -9.15
N ALA A 27 -12.25 -11.44 -7.90
CA ALA A 27 -11.18 -10.54 -7.49
C ALA A 27 -9.87 -10.88 -8.19
N ILE A 28 -9.55 -12.17 -8.36
CA ILE A 28 -8.40 -12.60 -9.16
C ILE A 28 -8.44 -11.99 -10.57
N ASP A 29 -9.54 -12.18 -11.31
CA ASP A 29 -9.68 -11.71 -12.69
C ASP A 29 -9.55 -10.19 -12.80
N TRP A 30 -10.17 -9.45 -11.87
CA TRP A 30 -10.13 -8.00 -11.84
C TRP A 30 -8.73 -7.46 -11.54
N TYR A 31 -8.09 -7.96 -10.49
CA TYR A 31 -6.81 -7.44 -9.99
C TYR A 31 -5.61 -7.94 -10.79
N THR A 32 -5.73 -9.07 -11.50
CA THR A 32 -4.70 -9.53 -12.44
C THR A 32 -4.94 -9.07 -13.88
N SER A 33 -6.06 -8.39 -14.15
CA SER A 33 -6.34 -7.85 -15.47
C SER A 33 -5.19 -6.93 -15.95
N PRO A 34 -4.66 -7.14 -17.17
CA PRO A 34 -3.50 -6.42 -17.63
C PRO A 34 -3.83 -4.97 -17.98
N ILE A 35 -3.11 -4.02 -17.38
CA ILE A 35 -3.12 -2.62 -17.77
C ILE A 35 -1.73 -2.25 -18.28
N ALA A 36 -1.64 -1.97 -19.58
CA ALA A 36 -0.37 -1.75 -20.28
C ALA A 36 0.60 -2.94 -20.13
N GLY A 37 0.07 -4.17 -20.20
CA GLY A 37 0.84 -5.41 -20.19
C GLY A 37 1.22 -5.94 -18.79
N LEU A 38 0.82 -5.26 -17.71
CA LEU A 38 1.09 -5.70 -16.34
C LEU A 38 -0.22 -5.90 -15.56
N PRO A 39 -0.32 -6.92 -14.68
CA PRO A 39 -1.41 -7.04 -13.73
C PRO A 39 -1.71 -5.72 -13.02
N PHE A 40 -2.98 -5.36 -12.93
CA PHE A 40 -3.40 -4.09 -12.32
C PHE A 40 -2.83 -3.92 -10.90
N LEU A 41 -2.96 -4.95 -10.07
CA LEU A 41 -2.44 -4.94 -8.70
C LEU A 41 -0.91 -4.80 -8.67
N LEU A 42 -0.20 -5.50 -9.55
CA LEU A 42 1.26 -5.36 -9.68
C LEU A 42 1.67 -3.92 -10.01
N ARG A 43 0.94 -3.26 -10.93
CA ARG A 43 1.23 -1.87 -11.30
C ARG A 43 1.09 -0.92 -10.12
N ASN A 44 0.06 -1.10 -9.29
CA ASN A 44 -0.13 -0.34 -8.07
C ASN A 44 0.99 -0.58 -7.06
N ILE A 45 1.37 -1.83 -6.81
CA ILE A 45 2.49 -2.20 -5.93
C ILE A 45 3.79 -1.53 -6.39
N ILE A 46 4.09 -1.58 -7.69
CA ILE A 46 5.28 -0.94 -8.27
C ILE A 46 5.24 0.58 -8.11
N SER A 47 4.08 1.22 -8.31
CA SER A 47 3.94 2.66 -8.10
C SER A 47 4.15 3.07 -6.63
N LEU A 48 3.59 2.31 -5.69
CA LEU A 48 3.72 2.57 -4.25
C LEU A 48 5.17 2.41 -3.79
N GLN A 49 5.85 1.31 -4.15
CA GLN A 49 7.25 1.11 -3.76
C GLN A 49 8.18 2.18 -4.34
N ARG A 50 7.96 2.60 -5.60
CA ARG A 50 8.77 3.64 -6.26
C ARG A 50 8.58 5.02 -5.63
N SER A 51 7.58 5.15 -4.78
CA SER A 51 7.26 6.36 -4.01
C SER A 51 7.84 6.33 -2.60
N GLY A 52 8.52 5.24 -2.20
CA GLY A 52 9.18 5.09 -0.90
C GLY A 52 8.45 4.17 0.09
N LEU A 53 7.34 3.54 -0.32
CA LEU A 53 6.59 2.60 0.52
C LEU A 53 7.14 1.18 0.38
N HIS A 54 8.06 0.81 1.26
CA HIS A 54 8.78 -0.46 1.21
C HIS A 54 8.07 -1.59 1.97
N GLU A 55 7.11 -1.27 2.82
CA GLU A 55 6.17 -2.23 3.39
C GLU A 55 4.77 -1.96 2.87
N LEU A 56 4.07 -2.99 2.41
CA LEU A 56 2.70 -2.89 1.94
C LEU A 56 1.84 -3.92 2.66
N ILE A 57 0.79 -3.46 3.34
CA ILE A 57 -0.31 -4.30 3.77
C ILE A 57 -1.30 -4.33 2.61
N ILE A 58 -1.62 -5.51 2.10
CA ILE A 58 -2.65 -5.70 1.08
C ILE A 58 -3.84 -6.33 1.78
N TYR A 59 -4.96 -5.60 1.82
CA TYR A 59 -6.17 -6.04 2.50
C TYR A 59 -7.26 -6.35 1.48
N ILE A 60 -7.81 -7.56 1.55
CA ILE A 60 -8.96 -7.98 0.74
C ILE A 60 -9.81 -8.92 1.57
N GLU A 61 -11.13 -8.70 1.60
CA GLU A 61 -12.04 -9.57 2.33
C GLU A 61 -12.48 -10.75 1.44
N THR A 62 -11.66 -11.79 1.38
CA THR A 62 -11.91 -13.02 0.59
C THR A 62 -11.27 -14.26 1.24
N SER A 63 -11.40 -15.43 0.60
CA SER A 63 -10.79 -16.68 1.05
C SER A 63 -9.26 -16.66 0.96
N GLN A 64 -8.60 -17.48 1.77
CA GLN A 64 -7.13 -17.63 1.72
C GLN A 64 -6.67 -18.16 0.35
N GLU A 65 -7.45 -19.00 -0.31
CA GLU A 65 -7.16 -19.56 -1.63
C GLU A 65 -7.07 -18.46 -2.71
N GLU A 66 -7.98 -17.48 -2.68
CA GLU A 66 -7.95 -16.36 -3.64
C GLU A 66 -6.80 -15.39 -3.35
N ILE A 67 -6.47 -15.20 -2.06
CA ILE A 67 -5.28 -14.44 -1.64
C ILE A 67 -4.00 -15.11 -2.15
N ASP A 68 -3.87 -16.43 -1.99
CA ASP A 68 -2.69 -17.17 -2.43
C ASP A 68 -2.52 -17.10 -3.95
N ALA A 69 -3.62 -17.18 -4.70
CA ALA A 69 -3.63 -17.01 -6.16
C ALA A 69 -3.18 -15.59 -6.57
N LEU A 70 -3.72 -14.55 -5.93
CA LEU A 70 -3.30 -13.16 -6.17
C LEU A 70 -1.83 -12.93 -5.81
N ALA A 71 -1.40 -13.44 -4.66
CA ALA A 71 -0.03 -13.31 -4.19
C ALA A 71 0.95 -14.01 -5.14
N LEU A 72 0.60 -15.20 -5.64
CA LEU A 72 1.41 -15.92 -6.63
C LEU A 72 1.57 -15.11 -7.92
N ALA A 73 0.48 -14.57 -8.47
CA ALA A 73 0.48 -13.77 -9.70
C ALA A 73 1.36 -12.51 -9.62
N ILE A 74 1.66 -12.03 -8.42
CA ILE A 74 2.50 -10.84 -8.19
C ILE A 74 3.94 -11.25 -7.83
N LYS A 75 4.12 -12.30 -7.02
CA LYS A 75 5.41 -12.70 -6.45
C LYS A 75 6.41 -13.18 -7.51
N GLU A 76 5.93 -13.67 -8.64
CA GLU A 76 6.78 -14.07 -9.76
C GLU A 76 7.48 -12.87 -10.43
N ASP A 77 6.99 -11.65 -10.21
CA ASP A 77 7.59 -10.46 -10.81
C ASP A 77 8.77 -9.92 -10.01
N THR A 78 9.97 -10.04 -10.58
CA THR A 78 11.23 -9.63 -9.94
C THR A 78 11.32 -8.13 -9.64
N ARG A 79 10.41 -7.30 -10.17
CA ARG A 79 10.38 -5.86 -9.87
C ARG A 79 9.71 -5.56 -8.53
N VAL A 80 9.02 -6.53 -7.92
CA VAL A 80 8.41 -6.35 -6.59
C VAL A 80 9.48 -6.58 -5.53
N ILE A 81 9.91 -5.49 -4.89
CA ILE A 81 10.90 -5.49 -3.82
C ILE A 81 10.30 -5.07 -2.47
N ALA A 82 9.10 -4.47 -2.48
CA ALA A 82 8.38 -4.16 -1.25
C ALA A 82 8.00 -5.45 -0.50
N LYS A 83 8.13 -5.41 0.83
CA LYS A 83 7.63 -6.47 1.71
C LYS A 83 6.11 -6.40 1.76
N THR A 84 5.44 -7.39 1.19
CA THR A 84 3.98 -7.49 1.19
C THR A 84 3.50 -8.35 2.36
N GLN A 85 2.50 -7.87 3.09
CA GLN A 85 1.75 -8.61 4.09
C GLN A 85 0.28 -8.64 3.66
N TRP A 86 -0.33 -9.82 3.61
CA TRP A 86 -1.75 -9.96 3.27
C TRP A 86 -2.60 -10.04 4.53
N ALA A 87 -3.81 -9.50 4.47
CA ALA A 87 -4.82 -9.62 5.51
C ALA A 87 -6.19 -9.90 4.87
N SER A 88 -6.87 -10.94 5.35
CA SER A 88 -8.15 -11.40 4.81
C SER A 88 -9.36 -10.90 5.59
N ASP A 89 -9.15 -10.41 6.82
CA ASP A 89 -10.22 -10.02 7.74
C ASP A 89 -9.83 -8.83 8.62
N PRO A 90 -10.81 -8.12 9.21
CA PRO A 90 -10.55 -6.95 10.05
C PRO A 90 -9.67 -7.21 11.29
N LYS A 91 -9.66 -8.43 11.85
CA LYS A 91 -8.82 -8.76 13.02
C LYS A 91 -7.36 -8.86 12.58
N GLN A 92 -7.08 -9.54 11.47
CA GLN A 92 -5.74 -9.60 10.89
C GLN A 92 -5.24 -8.21 10.47
N LEU A 93 -6.11 -7.40 9.85
CA LEU A 93 -5.77 -6.04 9.48
C LEU A 93 -5.41 -5.20 10.72
N LYS A 94 -6.23 -5.28 11.78
CA LYS A 94 -5.97 -4.57 13.05
C LYS A 94 -4.64 -4.97 13.67
N GLU A 95 -4.32 -6.26 13.71
CA GLU A 95 -3.04 -6.74 14.24
C GLU A 95 -1.86 -6.26 13.39
N SER A 96 -2.02 -6.26 12.05
CA SER A 96 -1.04 -5.70 11.12
C SER A 96 -0.77 -4.22 11.39
N LEU A 97 -1.80 -3.44 11.74
CA LEU A 97 -1.67 -2.01 11.99
C LEU A 97 -1.13 -1.67 13.38
N ARG A 98 -1.22 -2.57 14.36
CA ARG A 98 -0.97 -2.32 15.78
C ARG A 98 0.41 -1.73 16.09
N ASN A 99 1.44 -2.14 15.36
CA ASN A 99 2.82 -1.69 15.58
C ASN A 99 3.20 -0.42 14.79
N ARG A 100 2.29 0.14 13.98
CA ARG A 100 2.61 1.14 12.95
C ARG A 100 2.31 2.60 13.33
N LYS A 101 1.98 2.89 14.61
CA LYS A 101 1.86 4.22 15.24
C LYS A 101 1.39 5.36 14.31
N ASN A 102 0.28 5.17 13.59
CA ASN A 102 -0.36 6.15 12.71
C ASN A 102 0.44 6.59 11.45
N LYS A 103 1.51 5.89 11.08
CA LYS A 103 2.33 6.20 9.89
C LYS A 103 1.99 5.31 8.69
N VAL A 104 0.69 5.16 8.40
CA VAL A 104 0.20 4.31 7.31
C VAL A 104 -0.64 5.13 6.37
N LEU A 105 -0.22 5.20 5.11
CA LEU A 105 -1.04 5.77 4.04
C LEU A 105 -2.00 4.71 3.52
N ILE A 106 -3.28 5.06 3.41
CA ILE A 106 -4.32 4.15 2.91
C ILE A 106 -4.61 4.47 1.45
N PHE A 107 -4.60 3.44 0.62
CA PHE A 107 -4.82 3.49 -0.82
C PHE A 107 -5.98 2.58 -1.20
N ASN A 108 -6.79 3.03 -2.15
CA ASN A 108 -7.82 2.23 -2.78
C ASN A 108 -7.20 1.48 -3.98
N GLY A 109 -7.16 0.16 -3.90
CA GLY A 109 -6.61 -0.73 -4.91
C GLY A 109 -7.40 -0.77 -6.22
N SER A 110 -8.64 -0.25 -6.26
CA SER A 110 -9.36 -0.03 -7.52
C SER A 110 -8.93 1.24 -8.25
N THR A 111 -8.04 2.05 -7.67
CA THR A 111 -7.48 3.24 -8.31
C THR A 111 -6.11 2.92 -8.89
N LEU A 112 -5.84 3.44 -10.09
CA LEU A 112 -4.51 3.36 -10.69
C LEU A 112 -3.65 4.52 -10.21
N TYR A 113 -2.53 4.22 -9.55
CA TYR A 113 -1.63 5.24 -9.02
C TYR A 113 -0.41 5.49 -9.88
N ASP A 114 0.05 6.74 -9.89
CA ASP A 114 1.37 7.13 -10.36
C ASP A 114 2.25 7.66 -9.22
N LYS A 115 3.57 7.54 -9.39
CA LYS A 115 4.57 7.95 -8.41
C LYS A 115 4.47 9.43 -8.02
N LYS A 116 4.25 10.32 -8.99
CA LYS A 116 4.24 11.77 -8.73
C LYS A 116 3.10 12.14 -7.79
N MET A 117 1.92 11.57 -8.01
CA MET A 117 0.76 11.75 -7.13
C MET A 117 1.07 11.30 -5.70
N ILE A 118 1.58 10.07 -5.53
CA ILE A 118 1.88 9.50 -4.20
C ILE A 118 2.96 10.32 -3.48
N CYS A 119 4.04 10.69 -4.18
CA CYS A 119 5.10 11.51 -3.59
C CYS A 119 4.59 12.89 -3.14
N SER A 120 3.68 13.52 -3.89
CA SER A 120 3.08 14.81 -3.51
C SER A 120 2.23 14.68 -2.25
N ILE A 121 1.37 13.66 -2.17
CA ILE A 121 0.54 13.38 -0.98
C ILE A 121 1.42 13.11 0.24
N SER A 122 2.48 12.31 0.07
CA SER A 122 3.41 11.97 1.15
C SER A 122 4.11 13.20 1.73
N LYS A 123 4.51 14.16 0.89
CA LYS A 123 5.11 15.43 1.33
C LYS A 123 4.13 16.27 2.16
N VAL A 124 2.88 16.38 1.72
CA VAL A 124 1.84 17.12 2.44
C VAL A 124 1.58 16.48 3.80
N PHE A 125 1.49 15.15 3.86
CA PHE A 125 1.28 14.43 5.11
C PHE A 125 2.42 14.65 6.12
N ILE A 126 3.68 14.52 5.67
CA ILE A 126 4.86 14.81 6.51
C ILE A 126 4.84 16.25 7.02
N GLN A 127 4.47 17.20 6.16
CA GLN A 127 4.41 18.62 6.52
C GLN A 127 3.33 18.90 7.58
N GLN A 128 2.14 18.31 7.44
CA GLN A 128 1.05 18.45 8.42
C GLN A 128 1.45 17.93 9.82
N GLU A 129 2.11 16.77 9.91
CA GLU A 129 2.56 16.22 11.20
C GLU A 129 3.68 17.05 11.85
N SER A 130 4.56 17.66 11.04
CA SER A 130 5.58 18.57 11.57
C SER A 130 4.98 19.84 12.19
N THR A 131 3.90 20.36 11.59
CA THR A 131 3.23 21.57 12.08
C THR A 131 2.41 21.34 13.34
N THR A 132 1.81 20.16 13.54
CA THR A 132 1.07 19.80 14.77
C THR A 132 1.97 19.43 15.93
N SER A 133 3.21 18.99 15.67
CA SER A 133 4.19 18.67 16.73
C SER A 133 4.87 19.90 17.34
N THR A 134 4.74 21.08 16.71
CA THR A 134 5.43 22.32 17.14
C THR A 134 4.53 23.23 18.00
N THR A 135 3.25 22.88 18.18
CA THR A 135 2.24 23.70 18.87
C THR A 135 1.86 23.22 20.27
N LEU A 136 2.67 22.35 20.88
CA LEU A 136 2.51 21.87 22.27
C LEU A 136 3.65 22.35 23.16
#